data_AF-A0A0C2WBI5-F1
#
_entry.id   AF-A0A0C2WBI5-F1
#
_cell.length_a   1.000
_cell.length_b   1.000
_cell.length_c   1.000
_cell.angle_alpha   90.00
_cell.angle_beta   90.00
_cell.angle_gamma   90.00
#
_symmetry.space_group_name_H-M   'P 1'
#
loop_
_entity.id
_entity.type
_entity.pdbx_description
1 polymer ?
#
loop_
_entity_poly.entity_id
_entity_poly.type
_entity_poly.pdbx_seq_one_letter_code
_entity_poly.pdbx_strand_id
1 'polypeptide(L)'
;MEAKPQLNGTLEKCLRTSHKASTVGDLLHITSRLQIPNHSLRRNCACPYCKEDRKKGCEHPHKCTKKGNAYLNSLLPKWDPRQI
;
A
#
# COMPACT_ATOMS: atom_id res chain seq x y z
N MET A 1 -21.39 10.32 2.79
CA MET A 1 -21.27 9.80 1.42
C MET A 1 -19.96 9.02 1.34
N GLU A 2 -19.98 7.73 1.66
CA GLU A 2 -18.75 6.92 1.77
C GLU A 2 -18.39 6.37 0.39
N ALA A 3 -17.42 7.00 -0.27
CA ALA A 3 -16.88 6.51 -1.53
C ALA A 3 -16.03 5.26 -1.25
N LYS A 4 -16.57 4.07 -1.46
CA LYS A 4 -15.81 2.82 -1.44
C LYS A 4 -14.70 2.91 -2.50
N PRO A 5 -13.41 2.76 -2.14
CA PRO A 5 -12.33 2.84 -3.10
C PRO A 5 -12.49 1.73 -4.14
N GLN A 6 -12.73 2.13 -5.39
CA GLN A 6 -12.90 1.22 -6.51
C GLN A 6 -11.60 0.44 -6.73
N LEU A 7 -11.67 -0.88 -6.91
CA LEU A 7 -10.52 -1.81 -6.87
C LEU A 7 -9.94 -2.16 -8.26
N ASN A 8 -10.12 -1.28 -9.25
CA ASN A 8 -9.82 -1.57 -10.66
C ASN A 8 -8.75 -0.66 -11.28
N GLY A 9 -8.15 0.25 -10.50
CA GLY A 9 -7.08 1.11 -10.99
C GLY A 9 -5.73 0.41 -11.13
N THR A 10 -4.82 1.05 -11.85
CA THR A 10 -3.44 0.55 -12.09
C THR A 10 -2.68 0.26 -10.80
N LEU A 11 -2.94 1.03 -9.73
CA LEU A 11 -2.27 0.85 -8.44
C LEU A 11 -2.81 -0.37 -7.69
N GLU A 12 -4.10 -0.65 -7.79
CA GLU A 12 -4.79 -1.78 -7.18
C GLU A 12 -4.35 -3.09 -7.84
N LYS A 13 -4.23 -3.08 -9.18
CA LYS A 13 -3.63 -4.18 -9.92
C LYS A 13 -2.18 -4.39 -9.50
N CYS A 14 -1.39 -3.32 -9.42
CA CYS A 14 0.01 -3.38 -8.98
C CYS A 14 0.16 -3.94 -7.55
N LEU A 15 -0.72 -3.54 -6.63
CA LEU A 15 -0.77 -4.07 -5.26
C LEU A 15 -0.96 -5.58 -5.27
N ARG A 16 -1.85 -6.11 -6.12
CA ARG A 16 -2.09 -7.56 -6.25
C ARG A 16 -0.95 -8.29 -6.95
N THR A 17 -0.36 -7.71 -8.00
CA THR A 17 0.62 -8.41 -8.84
C THR A 17 2.06 -8.22 -8.36
N SER A 18 2.54 -6.97 -8.31
CA SER A 18 3.94 -6.65 -8.00
C SER A 18 4.20 -6.67 -6.49
N HIS A 19 3.23 -6.24 -5.68
CA HIS A 19 3.35 -6.29 -4.22
C HIS A 19 2.74 -7.56 -3.60
N LYS A 20 2.05 -8.39 -4.39
CA LYS A 20 1.43 -9.67 -3.96
C LYS A 20 0.43 -9.54 -2.80
N ALA A 21 -0.21 -8.39 -2.64
CA ALA A 21 -1.20 -8.16 -1.61
C ALA A 21 -2.47 -8.99 -1.87
N SER A 22 -2.79 -9.92 -0.97
CA SER A 22 -3.98 -10.78 -1.05
C SER A 22 -4.88 -10.66 0.19
N THR A 23 -4.36 -10.10 1.28
CA THR A 23 -5.04 -9.96 2.57
C THR A 23 -4.92 -8.54 3.12
N VAL A 24 -5.75 -8.21 4.12
CA VAL A 24 -5.63 -6.96 4.89
C VAL A 24 -4.28 -6.90 5.63
N GLY A 25 -3.78 -8.05 6.10
CA GLY A 25 -2.45 -8.17 6.71
C GLY A 25 -1.32 -7.79 5.76
N ASP A 26 -1.40 -8.19 4.49
CA ASP A 26 -0.42 -7.80 3.47
C ASP A 26 -0.43 -6.28 3.27
N LEU A 27 -1.61 -5.66 3.23
CA LEU A 27 -1.74 -4.21 3.11
C LEU A 27 -1.18 -3.49 4.34
N LEU A 28 -1.39 -4.00 5.55
CA LEU A 28 -0.75 -3.46 6.76
C LEU A 28 0.77 -3.53 6.64
N HIS A 29 1.31 -4.68 6.24
CA HIS A 29 2.75 -4.85 6.05
C HIS A 29 3.29 -3.86 5.00
N ILE A 30 2.65 -3.76 3.84
CA ILE A 30 3.03 -2.83 2.76
C ILE A 30 2.96 -1.38 3.25
N THR A 31 1.95 -1.01 4.04
CA THR A 31 1.72 0.38 4.50
C THR A 31 2.55 0.79 5.69
N SER A 32 3.04 -0.16 6.49
CA SER A 32 3.93 0.09 7.63
C SER A 32 5.18 0.91 7.25
N ARG A 33 5.66 0.76 6.02
CA ARG A 33 6.82 1.52 5.50
C ARG A 33 6.60 3.02 5.40
N LEU A 34 5.37 3.52 5.55
CA LEU A 34 5.14 4.97 5.68
C LEU A 34 5.73 5.54 6.98
N GLN A 35 5.95 4.70 7.98
CA GLN A 35 6.44 5.09 9.30
C GLN A 35 7.95 4.90 9.49
N ILE A 36 8.66 4.35 8.49
CA ILE A 36 10.12 4.17 8.63
C ILE A 36 10.85 5.50 8.38
N PRO A 37 11.90 5.83 9.16
CA PRO A 37 12.61 7.11 9.05
C PRO A 37 13.19 7.40 7.66
N ASN A 38 13.62 6.35 6.95
CA ASN A 38 14.30 6.47 5.65
C ASN A 38 13.34 6.45 4.45
N HIS A 39 12.03 6.50 4.68
CA HIS A 39 11.04 6.56 3.59
C HIS A 39 10.80 8.00 3.15
N SER A 40 10.60 8.20 1.85
CA SER A 40 10.35 9.50 1.25
C SER A 40 9.18 9.40 0.28
N LEU A 41 8.41 10.48 0.15
CA LEU A 41 7.22 10.56 -0.70
C LEU A 41 7.55 10.61 -2.22
N ARG A 42 8.83 10.45 -2.59
CA ARG A 42 9.33 10.52 -3.97
C ARG A 42 9.26 9.15 -4.66
N ARG A 43 9.09 9.15 -6.00
CA ARG A 43 9.07 7.93 -6.84
C ARG A 43 10.32 7.06 -6.66
N ASN A 44 11.48 7.70 -6.53
CA ASN A 44 12.79 7.07 -6.42
C ASN A 44 13.30 6.94 -4.97
N CYS A 45 12.39 6.88 -3.98
CA CYS A 45 12.77 6.67 -2.58
C CYS A 45 13.80 5.53 -2.44
N ALA A 46 14.90 5.80 -1.73
CA ALA A 46 16.05 4.90 -1.61
C ALA A 46 15.90 3.83 -0.52
N CYS A 47 14.77 3.82 0.21
CA CYS A 47 14.51 2.82 1.23
C CYS A 47 14.49 1.40 0.63
N PRO A 48 14.87 0.38 1.42
CA PRO A 48 15.00 -0.99 0.93
C PRO A 48 13.70 -1.52 0.31
N TYR A 49 12.55 -1.23 0.94
CA TYR A 49 11.24 -1.64 0.46
C TYR A 49 10.88 -1.02 -0.91
N CYS A 50 11.07 0.29 -1.09
CA CYS A 50 10.80 0.92 -2.38
C CYS A 50 11.77 0.46 -3.48
N LYS A 51 13.02 0.15 -3.13
CA LYS A 51 13.99 -0.44 -4.06
C LYS A 51 13.55 -1.84 -4.50
N GLU A 52 13.13 -2.67 -3.55
CA GLU A 52 12.66 -4.02 -3.84
C GLU A 52 11.38 -4.03 -4.68
N ASP A 53 10.41 -3.17 -4.35
CA ASP A 53 9.19 -3.01 -5.13
C ASP A 53 9.47 -2.63 -6.58
N ARG A 54 10.44 -1.73 -6.83
CA ARG A 54 10.88 -1.37 -8.18
C ARG A 54 11.52 -2.56 -8.91
N LYS A 55 12.30 -3.39 -8.23
CA LYS A 55 12.85 -4.63 -8.80
C LYS A 55 11.75 -5.63 -9.20
N LYS A 56 10.61 -5.62 -8.49
CA LYS A 56 9.41 -6.43 -8.80
C LYS A 56 8.51 -5.78 -9.86
N GLY A 57 8.94 -4.69 -10.50
CA GLY A 57 8.22 -4.02 -11.58
C GLY A 57 7.25 -2.91 -11.14
N CYS A 58 7.22 -2.53 -9.86
CA CYS A 58 6.39 -1.40 -9.42
C CYS A 58 7.06 -0.06 -9.76
N GLU A 59 6.46 0.73 -10.64
CA GLU A 59 7.00 2.04 -11.04
C GLU A 59 6.83 3.14 -9.98
N HIS A 60 5.82 3.01 -9.13
CA HIS A 60 5.44 4.02 -8.14
C HIS A 60 5.15 3.40 -6.76
N PRO A 61 6.18 2.90 -6.04
CA PRO A 61 5.99 2.21 -4.77
C PRO A 61 5.23 3.03 -3.73
N HIS A 62 5.55 4.33 -3.62
CA HIS A 62 4.87 5.23 -2.69
C HIS A 62 3.39 5.42 -3.01
N LYS A 63 3.01 5.55 -4.29
CA LYS A 63 1.59 5.67 -4.69
C LYS A 63 0.82 4.41 -4.35
N CYS A 64 1.41 3.23 -4.58
CA CYS A 64 0.81 1.96 -4.21
C CYS A 64 0.61 1.86 -2.69
N THR A 65 1.59 2.26 -1.89
CA THR A 65 1.45 2.32 -0.42
C THR A 65 0.32 3.24 0.01
N LYS A 66 0.28 4.45 -0.56
CA LYS A 66 -0.76 5.43 -0.23
C LYS A 66 -2.15 4.90 -0.58
N LYS A 67 -2.29 4.21 -1.70
CA LYS A 67 -3.55 3.56 -2.10
C LYS A 67 -3.92 2.42 -1.15
N GLY A 68 -2.97 1.57 -0.76
CA GLY A 68 -3.19 0.53 0.26
C GLY A 68 -3.63 1.12 1.60
N ASN A 69 -3.02 2.22 2.04
CA ASN A 69 -3.39 2.90 3.28
C ASN A 69 -4.79 3.51 3.19
N ALA A 70 -5.16 4.08 2.04
CA ALA A 70 -6.51 4.57 1.81
C ALA A 70 -7.56 3.43 1.86
N TYR A 71 -7.21 2.24 1.37
CA TYR A 71 -8.06 1.06 1.49
C TYR A 71 -8.25 0.64 2.96
N LEU A 72 -7.17 0.55 3.73
CA LEU A 72 -7.23 0.27 5.17
C LEU A 72 -8.09 1.29 5.92
N ASN A 73 -7.92 2.58 5.62
CA ASN A 73 -8.71 3.65 6.23
C ASN A 73 -10.19 3.66 5.82
N SER A 74 -10.58 2.86 4.81
CA SER A 74 -11.99 2.69 4.43
C SER A 74 -12.65 1.47 5.09
N LEU A 75 -11.89 0.67 5.85
CA LEU A 75 -12.44 -0.46 6.60
C LEU A 75 -13.28 0.07 7.76
N LEU A 76 -14.45 -0.54 7.97
CA LEU A 76 -15.23 -0.29 9.18
C LEU A 76 -14.45 -0.78 10.40
N PRO A 77 -14.57 -0.15 11.58
CA PRO A 77 -13.80 -0.51 12.77
C PRO A 77 -13.86 -2.00 13.14
N LYS A 78 -15.03 -2.64 12.98
CA LYS A 78 -15.23 -4.08 13.20
C LYS A 78 -14.31 -4.98 12.37
N TRP A 79 -13.88 -4.50 11.20
CA TRP A 79 -13.06 -5.24 10.24
C TRP A 79 -11.63 -4.69 10.14
N ASP A 80 -11.29 -3.68 10.93
CA ASP A 80 -9.95 -3.09 10.94
C ASP A 80 -9.09 -3.78 12.01
N PRO A 81 -8.09 -4.59 11.62
CA PRO A 81 -7.18 -5.24 12.58
C PRO A 81 -6.33 -4.27 13.41
N ARG A 82 -6.38 -2.96 13.16
CA ARG A 82 -5.76 -1.92 14.00
C ARG A 82 -6.64 -1.50 15.19
N GLN A 83 -7.86 -2.02 15.30
CA GLN A 83 -8.86 -1.63 16.31
C GLN A 83 -9.18 -2.74 17.32
N ILE A 84 -8.58 -3.91 17.15
CA ILE A 84 -8.63 -5.03 18.11
C ILE A 84 -7.53 -4.88 19.16
#